data_AF-A0A3R7DCA4-F1
#
_entry.id   AF-A0A3R7DCA4-F1
#
_cell.length_a   1.000
_cell.length_b   1.000
_cell.length_c   1.000
_cell.angle_alpha   90.00
_cell.angle_beta   90.00
_cell.angle_gamma   90.00
#
_symmetry.space_group_name_H-M   'P 1'
#
loop_
_entity.id
_entity.type
_entity.pdbx_description
1 polymer ?
#
loop_
_entity_poly.entity_id
_entity_poly.type
_entity_poly.pdbx_seq_one_letter_code
_entity_poly.pdbx_strand_id
1 'polypeptide(L)'
;MAAGETGCDGCGRSIPSEAATTVAMPNGEQVTCCPQCAPHARAVTDATADGEATLDQRRAACDGCRGSFLESELEDVRLPDGTVIACCPSCAAEAPSGGSETTETADGNADGPGDRTDTGTAAEADGGRVDDGGAAPTRCSQCSDPIATEPFRVTTVDGRTERLCRSCKEDAAADGIIKDVEMRASRARDVLGVDPDAGLAEIRDAYHQQVKRAHPDRKSGSRSAFQLVTDAYERLRREASSQ
;
A
#
# COMPACT_ATOMS: atom_id res chain seq x y z
N MET A 1 -54.98 10.50 27.98
CA MET A 1 -54.34 9.34 27.32
C MET A 1 -52.95 9.79 26.93
N ALA A 2 -51.91 9.31 27.61
CA ALA A 2 -50.54 9.73 27.33
C ALA A 2 -50.10 9.10 26.02
N ALA A 3 -49.77 9.91 25.02
CA ALA A 3 -49.13 9.44 23.80
C ALA A 3 -47.80 8.81 24.21
N GLY A 4 -47.65 7.50 24.05
CA GLY A 4 -46.40 6.81 24.34
C GLY A 4 -45.33 7.33 23.37
N GLU A 5 -44.14 7.59 23.88
CA GLU A 5 -42.97 7.91 23.04
C GLU A 5 -42.10 6.68 22.91
N THR A 6 -41.67 6.38 21.68
CA THR A 6 -40.80 5.25 21.35
C THR A 6 -39.54 5.77 20.67
N GLY A 7 -38.38 5.15 20.92
CA GLY A 7 -37.13 5.53 20.27
C GLY A 7 -37.06 5.04 18.81
N CYS A 8 -36.56 5.88 17.93
CA CYS A 8 -36.19 5.48 16.57
C CYS A 8 -34.81 4.82 16.57
N ASP A 9 -34.72 3.58 16.10
CA ASP A 9 -33.49 2.79 16.02
C ASP A 9 -32.47 3.40 15.03
N GLY A 10 -32.95 3.97 13.92
CA GLY A 10 -32.06 4.57 12.91
C GLY A 10 -31.40 5.91 13.28
N CYS A 11 -32.03 6.74 14.12
CA CYS A 11 -31.50 8.08 14.45
C CYS A 11 -31.47 8.42 15.94
N GLY A 12 -31.93 7.52 16.81
CA GLY A 12 -31.91 7.66 18.27
C GLY A 12 -32.91 8.66 18.87
N ARG A 13 -33.77 9.29 18.06
CA ARG A 13 -34.75 10.29 18.55
C ARG A 13 -36.02 9.64 19.08
N SER A 14 -36.58 10.21 20.14
CA SER A 14 -37.93 9.87 20.62
C SER A 14 -38.99 10.37 19.64
N ILE A 15 -39.93 9.51 19.27
CA ILE A 15 -41.05 9.80 18.39
C ILE A 15 -42.35 9.32 19.04
N PRO A 16 -43.50 9.92 18.72
CA PRO A 16 -44.78 9.40 19.20
C PRO A 16 -45.02 8.01 18.61
N SER A 17 -45.47 7.07 19.43
CA SER A 17 -45.63 5.66 19.08
C SER A 17 -46.56 5.43 17.89
N GLU A 18 -47.50 6.35 17.67
CA GLU A 18 -48.43 6.34 16.53
C GLU A 18 -47.78 6.74 15.19
N ALA A 19 -46.65 7.46 15.21
CA ALA A 19 -45.88 7.82 14.03
C ALA A 19 -44.72 6.85 13.77
N ALA A 20 -44.51 5.88 14.66
CA ALA A 20 -43.46 4.89 14.55
C ALA A 20 -43.83 3.82 13.52
N THR A 21 -42.88 3.49 12.64
CA THR A 21 -43.01 2.43 11.64
C THR A 21 -42.07 1.29 11.97
N THR A 22 -42.60 0.09 12.13
CA THR A 22 -41.78 -1.12 12.32
C THR A 22 -41.36 -1.69 10.96
N VAL A 23 -40.07 -2.00 10.80
CA VAL A 23 -39.50 -2.61 9.59
C VAL A 23 -38.79 -3.91 9.98
N ALA A 24 -39.03 -4.98 9.22
CA ALA A 24 -38.36 -6.26 9.42
C ALA A 24 -37.07 -6.29 8.60
N MET A 25 -35.94 -6.42 9.30
CA MET A 25 -34.60 -6.45 8.72
C MET A 25 -34.26 -7.84 8.14
N PRO A 26 -33.27 -7.95 7.23
CA PRO A 26 -32.90 -9.21 6.59
C PRO A 26 -32.32 -10.26 7.55
N ASN A 27 -31.82 -9.84 8.72
CA ASN A 27 -31.38 -10.72 9.81
C ASN A 27 -32.56 -11.27 10.65
N GLY A 28 -33.81 -10.93 10.31
CA GLY A 28 -35.01 -11.32 11.06
C GLY A 28 -35.37 -10.42 12.24
N GLU A 29 -34.59 -9.37 12.50
CA GLU A 29 -34.86 -8.42 13.58
C GLU A 29 -35.91 -7.37 13.19
N GLN A 30 -36.75 -6.94 14.13
CA GLN A 30 -37.72 -5.87 13.90
C GLN A 30 -37.23 -4.56 14.51
N VAL A 31 -37.03 -3.56 13.67
CA VAL A 31 -36.55 -2.23 14.09
C VAL A 31 -37.68 -1.21 14.04
N THR A 32 -37.69 -0.28 15.00
CA THR A 32 -38.68 0.81 15.06
C THR A 32 -38.08 2.09 14.47
N CYS A 33 -38.70 2.63 13.43
CA CYS A 33 -38.18 3.76 12.67
C CYS A 33 -39.17 4.94 12.66
N CYS A 34 -38.63 6.16 12.65
CA CYS A 34 -39.39 7.36 12.34
C CYS A 34 -39.77 7.40 10.85
N PRO A 35 -40.75 8.22 10.42
CA PRO A 35 -41.17 8.30 9.02
C PRO A 35 -40.05 8.72 8.05
N GLN A 36 -38.99 9.37 8.55
CA GLN A 36 -37.81 9.71 7.75
C GLN A 36 -36.82 8.55 7.62
N CYS A 37 -36.70 7.69 8.64
CA CYS A 37 -35.77 6.55 8.64
C CYS A 37 -36.39 5.28 8.01
N ALA A 38 -37.71 5.14 8.06
CA ALA A 38 -38.44 4.01 7.48
C ALA A 38 -38.09 3.71 5.99
N PRO A 39 -38.00 4.70 5.07
CA PRO A 39 -37.59 4.43 3.69
C PRO A 39 -36.16 3.88 3.58
N HIS A 40 -35.24 4.32 4.44
CA HIS A 40 -33.86 3.83 4.45
C HIS A 40 -33.77 2.38 4.95
N ALA A 41 -34.48 2.05 6.03
CA ALA A 41 -34.56 0.67 6.53
C ALA A 41 -35.15 -0.28 5.49
N ARG A 42 -36.18 0.15 4.75
CA ARG A 42 -36.79 -0.63 3.67
C ARG A 42 -35.88 -0.78 2.44
N ALA A 43 -35.10 0.23 2.10
CA ALA A 43 -34.14 0.12 1.00
C ALA A 43 -33.07 -0.95 1.28
N VAL A 44 -32.64 -1.09 2.55
CA VAL A 44 -31.71 -2.15 2.96
C VAL A 44 -32.36 -3.54 2.82
N THR A 45 -33.63 -3.68 3.20
CA THR A 45 -34.34 -4.97 3.06
C THR A 45 -34.56 -5.36 1.60
N ASP A 46 -34.85 -4.39 0.75
CA ASP A 46 -35.09 -4.60 -0.69
C ASP A 46 -33.80 -5.00 -1.40
N ALA A 47 -32.69 -4.32 -1.08
CA ALA A 47 -31.35 -4.66 -1.59
C ALA A 47 -30.90 -6.08 -1.22
N THR A 48 -31.40 -6.64 -0.12
CA THR A 48 -31.09 -8.02 0.28
C THR A 48 -32.05 -9.06 -0.29
N ALA A 49 -33.27 -8.67 -0.68
CA ALA A 49 -34.28 -9.58 -1.22
C ALA A 49 -34.08 -9.89 -2.71
N ASP A 50 -33.43 -9.00 -3.45
CA ASP A 50 -33.10 -9.20 -4.88
C ASP A 50 -31.88 -10.13 -5.11
N GLY A 51 -31.34 -10.73 -4.05
CA GLY A 51 -30.29 -11.74 -4.13
C GLY A 51 -28.88 -11.15 -4.27
N GLU A 52 -28.06 -11.37 -3.24
CA GLU A 52 -26.60 -11.56 -3.30
C GLU A 52 -25.81 -10.86 -4.44
N ALA A 53 -25.71 -9.52 -4.44
CA ALA A 53 -24.79 -8.85 -5.37
C ALA A 53 -24.27 -7.47 -4.95
N THR A 54 -24.26 -7.10 -3.67
CA THR A 54 -23.62 -5.83 -3.24
C THR A 54 -23.23 -5.99 -1.77
N LEU A 55 -22.07 -6.55 -1.45
CA LEU A 55 -20.76 -5.88 -1.37
C LEU A 55 -19.72 -7.03 -1.27
N ASP A 56 -18.59 -6.94 -1.98
CA ASP A 56 -17.46 -7.90 -1.95
C ASP A 56 -17.50 -9.16 -2.84
N GLN A 57 -18.00 -9.08 -4.08
CA GLN A 57 -17.58 -10.03 -5.13
C GLN A 57 -16.22 -9.63 -5.72
N ARG A 58 -15.22 -9.87 -4.86
CA ARG A 58 -13.85 -10.33 -5.10
C ARG A 58 -13.06 -9.58 -6.17
N ARG A 59 -12.46 -8.49 -5.71
CA ARG A 59 -11.27 -7.94 -6.34
C ARG A 59 -10.08 -8.85 -6.00
N ALA A 60 -9.56 -9.58 -6.97
CA ALA A 60 -8.30 -10.30 -6.84
C ALA A 60 -7.15 -9.46 -7.39
N ALA A 61 -5.96 -9.65 -6.82
CA ALA A 61 -4.77 -8.96 -7.28
C ALA A 61 -4.22 -9.71 -8.50
N CYS A 62 -4.04 -9.01 -9.62
CA CYS A 62 -3.32 -9.55 -10.77
C CYS A 62 -1.89 -9.92 -10.35
N ASP A 63 -1.44 -11.15 -10.63
CA ASP A 63 -0.09 -11.60 -10.26
C ASP A 63 1.04 -10.79 -10.96
N GLY A 64 0.78 -10.29 -12.18
CA GLY A 64 1.73 -9.45 -12.92
C GLY A 64 1.87 -8.01 -12.40
N CYS A 65 0.76 -7.26 -12.33
CA CYS A 65 0.79 -5.83 -12.01
C CYS A 65 0.33 -5.48 -10.58
N ARG A 66 -0.14 -6.47 -9.81
CA ARG A 66 -0.67 -6.34 -8.43
C ARG A 66 -1.88 -5.40 -8.29
N GLY A 67 -2.48 -4.97 -9.41
CA GLY A 67 -3.71 -4.19 -9.43
C GLY A 67 -4.92 -5.02 -9.01
N SER A 68 -5.92 -4.37 -8.42
CA SER A 68 -7.17 -5.02 -7.99
C SER A 68 -8.18 -5.03 -9.13
N PHE A 69 -8.52 -6.22 -9.64
CA PHE A 69 -9.49 -6.42 -10.73
C PHE A 69 -10.59 -7.36 -10.26
N LEU A 70 -11.76 -7.32 -10.91
CA LEU A 70 -12.79 -8.32 -10.62
C LEU A 70 -12.25 -9.71 -10.97
N GLU A 71 -12.53 -10.72 -10.15
CA GLU A 71 -12.14 -12.11 -10.47
C GLU A 71 -12.65 -12.55 -11.86
N SER A 72 -13.80 -12.04 -12.31
CA SER A 72 -14.35 -12.29 -13.64
C SER A 72 -13.59 -11.63 -14.79
N GLU A 73 -12.69 -10.67 -14.50
CA GLU A 73 -11.83 -9.99 -15.47
C GLU A 73 -10.40 -10.53 -15.48
N LEU A 74 -10.05 -11.42 -14.55
CA LEU A 74 -8.76 -12.09 -14.52
C LEU A 74 -8.79 -13.34 -15.38
N GLU A 75 -7.75 -13.54 -16.17
CA GLU A 75 -7.56 -14.67 -17.04
C GLU A 75 -6.43 -15.55 -16.52
N ASP A 76 -6.64 -16.87 -16.51
CA ASP A 76 -5.66 -17.85 -16.07
C ASP A 76 -4.60 -18.08 -17.16
N VAL A 77 -3.35 -17.66 -16.87
CA VAL A 77 -2.22 -17.79 -17.79
C VAL A 77 -1.29 -18.89 -17.27
N ARG A 78 -0.89 -19.79 -18.17
CA ARG A 78 0.04 -20.88 -17.86
C ARG A 78 1.46 -20.52 -18.27
N LEU A 79 2.36 -20.45 -17.29
CA LEU A 79 3.79 -20.23 -17.48
C LEU A 79 4.48 -21.49 -18.05
N PRO A 80 5.68 -21.34 -18.65
CA PRO A 80 6.46 -22.46 -19.18
C PRO A 80 6.87 -23.49 -18.11
N ASP A 81 7.00 -23.08 -16.85
CA ASP A 81 7.28 -23.96 -15.70
C ASP A 81 6.04 -24.75 -15.22
N GLY A 82 4.89 -24.56 -15.87
CA GLY A 82 3.63 -25.25 -15.58
C GLY A 82 2.75 -24.57 -14.53
N THR A 83 3.22 -23.49 -13.89
CA THR A 83 2.47 -22.68 -12.94
C THR A 83 1.32 -21.92 -13.62
N VAL A 84 0.15 -21.88 -12.98
CA VAL A 84 -1.02 -21.10 -13.41
C VAL A 84 -1.10 -19.83 -12.55
N ILE A 85 -1.19 -18.67 -13.19
CA ILE A 85 -1.31 -17.36 -12.53
C ILE A 85 -2.55 -16.61 -13.02
N ALA A 86 -3.14 -15.78 -12.17
CA ALA A 86 -4.32 -14.98 -12.51
C ALA A 86 -3.88 -13.57 -12.96
N CYS A 87 -4.02 -13.29 -14.26
CA CYS A 87 -3.53 -12.05 -14.86
C CYS A 87 -4.67 -11.20 -15.42
N CYS A 88 -4.52 -9.87 -15.37
CA CYS A 88 -5.41 -8.99 -16.11
C CYS A 88 -5.19 -9.15 -17.63
N PRO A 89 -6.14 -8.72 -18.47
CA PRO A 89 -6.08 -8.95 -19.93
C PRO A 89 -4.81 -8.37 -20.59
N SER A 90 -4.28 -7.28 -20.04
CA SER A 90 -3.02 -6.68 -20.52
C SER A 90 -1.80 -7.53 -20.18
N CYS A 91 -1.72 -8.07 -18.96
CA CYS A 91 -0.62 -8.96 -18.57
C CYS A 91 -0.71 -10.32 -19.27
N ALA A 92 -1.92 -10.82 -19.52
CA ALA A 92 -2.13 -12.04 -20.28
C ALA A 92 -1.68 -11.92 -21.74
N ALA A 93 -1.91 -10.78 -22.39
CA ALA A 93 -1.48 -10.52 -23.77
C ALA A 93 0.05 -10.46 -23.93
N GLU A 94 0.78 -10.09 -22.88
CA GLU A 94 2.25 -10.01 -22.88
C GLU A 94 2.92 -11.31 -22.42
N ALA A 95 2.12 -12.26 -21.92
CA ALA A 95 2.64 -13.56 -21.52
C ALA A 95 3.09 -14.36 -22.75
N PRO A 96 4.22 -15.08 -22.68
CA PRO A 96 4.71 -15.89 -23.78
C PRO A 96 3.70 -17.00 -24.09
N SER A 97 2.87 -16.76 -25.10
CA SER A 97 1.89 -17.71 -25.60
C SER A 97 2.65 -18.89 -26.22
N GLY A 98 2.70 -20.00 -25.51
CA GLY A 98 3.25 -21.24 -26.04
C GLY A 98 2.36 -21.79 -27.15
N GLY A 99 2.80 -21.69 -28.41
CA GLY A 99 2.13 -22.33 -29.54
C GLY A 99 2.80 -22.18 -30.91
N SER A 100 3.65 -23.16 -31.24
CA SER A 100 4.05 -23.70 -32.56
C SER A 100 4.86 -22.87 -33.59
N GLU A 101 6.17 -23.16 -33.59
CA GLU A 101 7.04 -23.60 -34.70
C GLU A 101 7.10 -22.78 -36.02
N THR A 102 8.28 -22.28 -36.37
CA THR A 102 9.03 -22.74 -37.57
C THR A 102 10.50 -22.27 -37.58
N THR A 103 11.38 -23.27 -37.69
CA THR A 103 12.62 -23.35 -38.48
C THR A 103 13.84 -22.44 -38.19
N GLU A 104 14.83 -23.08 -37.55
CA GLU A 104 16.20 -23.34 -38.06
C GLU A 104 17.09 -22.18 -38.54
N THR A 105 18.20 -21.96 -37.81
CA THR A 105 19.59 -22.27 -38.23
C THR A 105 20.52 -22.00 -37.02
N ALA A 106 21.09 -23.02 -36.38
CA ALA A 106 22.33 -23.72 -36.72
C ALA A 106 23.60 -22.86 -36.48
N ASP A 107 24.25 -23.08 -35.33
CA ASP A 107 25.71 -23.05 -35.06
C ASP A 107 25.88 -23.32 -33.54
N GLY A 108 26.63 -24.26 -32.98
CA GLY A 108 27.58 -25.26 -33.47
C GLY A 108 28.51 -25.59 -32.29
N ASN A 109 28.51 -26.85 -31.81
CA ASN A 109 29.58 -27.56 -31.06
C ASN A 109 30.17 -26.96 -29.74
N ALA A 110 30.72 -27.69 -28.77
CA ALA A 110 31.07 -29.10 -28.60
C ALA A 110 31.34 -29.39 -27.10
N ASP A 111 31.17 -30.67 -26.74
CA ASP A 111 31.93 -31.53 -25.82
C ASP A 111 32.60 -31.00 -24.53
N GLY A 112 32.27 -31.65 -23.39
CA GLY A 112 33.09 -31.67 -22.16
C GLY A 112 34.30 -32.64 -22.28
N PRO A 113 34.90 -33.18 -21.19
CA PRO A 113 34.69 -32.99 -19.74
C PRO A 113 36.02 -32.82 -18.94
N GLY A 114 35.94 -32.70 -17.60
CA GLY A 114 37.07 -32.87 -16.65
C GLY A 114 36.70 -32.31 -15.26
N ASP A 115 36.30 -33.11 -14.28
CA ASP A 115 37.07 -33.99 -13.38
C ASP A 115 38.04 -33.27 -12.41
N ARG A 116 37.57 -33.10 -11.16
CA ARG A 116 38.22 -33.18 -9.81
C ARG A 116 39.51 -32.36 -9.57
N THR A 117 39.79 -31.74 -8.41
CA THR A 117 39.72 -32.20 -7.00
C THR A 117 40.18 -31.04 -6.09
N ASP A 118 39.81 -31.09 -4.78
CA ASP A 118 40.61 -30.67 -3.59
C ASP A 118 41.10 -29.21 -3.44
N THR A 119 41.26 -28.54 -2.28
CA THR A 119 40.96 -28.67 -0.85
C THR A 119 41.62 -27.45 -0.18
N GLY A 120 41.00 -26.92 0.90
CA GLY A 120 41.65 -26.07 1.91
C GLY A 120 42.01 -24.65 1.47
N THR A 121 42.11 -23.63 2.31
CA THR A 121 42.14 -23.49 3.77
C THR A 121 41.85 -22.02 4.08
N ALA A 122 41.41 -21.79 5.32
CA ALA A 122 41.04 -20.54 5.96
C ALA A 122 41.97 -19.32 5.78
N ALA A 123 41.32 -18.16 5.96
CA ALA A 123 41.75 -16.92 6.61
C ALA A 123 43.05 -16.26 6.12
N GLU A 124 42.94 -15.01 5.68
CA GLU A 124 43.48 -13.88 6.44
C GLU A 124 42.61 -12.64 6.22
N ALA A 125 42.33 -11.96 7.32
CA ALA A 125 41.70 -10.65 7.36
C ALA A 125 42.74 -9.58 7.00
N ASP A 126 42.49 -8.80 5.95
CA ASP A 126 43.16 -7.51 5.76
C ASP A 126 42.15 -6.39 6.01
N GLY A 127 42.10 -5.97 7.28
CA GLY A 127 41.33 -4.83 7.74
C GLY A 127 41.99 -3.54 7.26
N GLY A 128 41.77 -3.20 5.99
CA GLY A 128 42.01 -1.87 5.47
C GLY A 128 41.05 -0.88 6.13
N ARG A 129 41.51 -0.24 7.20
CA ARG A 129 40.87 0.91 7.82
C ARG A 129 40.86 2.06 6.80
N VAL A 130 39.77 2.17 6.06
CA VAL A 130 39.38 3.44 5.45
C VAL A 130 38.98 4.35 6.61
N ASP A 131 39.80 5.38 6.85
CA ASP A 131 39.47 6.47 7.76
C ASP A 131 38.33 7.26 7.10
N ASP A 132 37.12 6.81 7.40
CA ASP A 132 35.85 7.32 6.92
C ASP A 132 35.61 8.68 7.56
N GLY A 133 35.70 9.74 6.74
CA GLY A 133 35.15 11.06 7.08
C GLY A 133 33.62 11.06 7.10
N GLY A 134 32.98 9.95 7.47
CA GLY A 134 31.54 9.82 7.57
C GLY A 134 31.06 10.31 8.93
N ALA A 135 30.06 11.18 8.87
CA ALA A 135 29.33 11.63 10.04
C ALA A 135 28.98 10.42 10.93
N ALA A 136 29.27 10.53 12.24
CA ALA A 136 29.05 9.46 13.20
C ALA A 136 27.66 8.81 12.99
N PRO A 137 27.57 7.46 12.92
CA PRO A 137 26.33 6.78 12.59
C PRO A 137 25.24 7.19 13.57
N THR A 138 24.10 7.62 13.03
CA THR A 138 22.97 8.08 13.87
C THR A 138 22.45 6.89 14.67
N ARG A 139 22.29 7.04 15.98
CA ARG A 139 21.86 5.95 16.87
C ARG A 139 20.35 5.91 17.05
N CYS A 140 19.81 4.70 17.19
CA CYS A 140 18.43 4.45 17.57
C CYS A 140 18.14 4.98 18.99
N SER A 141 17.02 5.68 19.21
CA SER A 141 16.65 6.17 20.54
C SER A 141 16.24 5.07 21.51
N GLN A 142 15.84 3.90 21.00
CA GLN A 142 15.35 2.78 21.81
C GLN A 142 16.45 1.76 22.13
N CYS A 143 17.09 1.18 21.10
CA CYS A 143 18.12 0.16 21.29
C CYS A 143 19.55 0.72 21.33
N SER A 144 19.76 2.02 21.08
CA SER A 144 21.10 2.67 20.99
C SER A 144 22.04 2.13 19.91
N ASP A 145 21.56 1.20 19.08
CA ASP A 145 22.32 0.59 17.99
C ASP A 145 22.59 1.60 16.86
N PRO A 146 23.78 1.57 16.22
CA PRO A 146 24.09 2.44 15.09
C PRO A 146 23.20 2.11 13.88
N ILE A 147 22.60 3.14 13.30
CA ILE A 147 21.75 3.00 12.12
C ILE A 147 22.59 3.35 10.89
N ALA A 148 22.82 2.37 10.02
CA ALA A 148 23.61 2.51 8.80
C ALA A 148 22.92 3.35 7.70
N THR A 149 21.66 3.73 7.88
CA THR A 149 20.89 4.54 6.94
C THR A 149 20.09 5.60 7.71
N GLU A 150 19.41 6.50 7.01
CA GLU A 150 18.55 7.49 7.66
C GLU A 150 17.53 6.83 8.62
N PRO A 151 17.48 7.23 9.91
CA PRO A 151 16.56 6.66 10.89
C PRO A 151 15.10 6.98 10.56
N PHE A 152 14.18 6.13 11.00
CA PHE A 152 12.76 6.45 10.97
C PHE A 152 12.45 7.48 12.04
N ARG A 153 11.89 8.63 11.65
CA ARG A 153 11.33 9.60 12.60
C ARG A 153 9.87 9.24 12.84
N VAL A 154 9.58 8.75 14.03
CA VAL A 154 8.22 8.36 14.43
C VAL A 154 7.73 9.31 15.50
N THR A 155 6.45 9.67 15.42
CA THR A 155 5.77 10.35 16.52
C THR A 155 5.02 9.29 17.32
N THR A 156 5.36 9.15 18.59
CA THR A 156 4.67 8.21 19.47
C THR A 156 3.31 8.77 19.93
N VAL A 157 2.47 7.93 20.52
CA VAL A 157 1.19 8.31 21.12
C VAL A 157 1.34 9.42 22.18
N ASP A 158 2.48 9.46 22.88
CA ASP A 158 2.84 10.51 23.84
C ASP A 158 3.24 11.85 23.19
N GLY A 159 3.22 11.92 21.86
CA GLY A 159 3.58 13.11 21.08
C GLY A 159 5.08 13.39 20.99
N ARG A 160 5.94 12.45 21.40
CA ARG A 160 7.40 12.60 21.28
C ARG A 160 7.86 12.10 19.91
N THR A 161 8.82 12.81 19.32
CA THR A 161 9.47 12.39 18.07
C THR A 161 10.72 11.56 18.40
N GLU A 162 10.71 10.30 17.99
CA GLU A 162 11.77 9.34 18.22
C GLU A 162 12.45 8.93 16.91
N ARG A 163 13.73 8.54 16.99
CA ARG A 163 14.53 8.07 15.85
C ARG A 163 14.78 6.59 16.01
N LEU A 164 14.08 5.77 15.23
CA LEU A 164 14.11 4.32 15.37
C LEU A 164 14.82 3.65 14.21
N CYS A 165 15.48 2.53 14.50
CA CYS A 165 15.90 1.58 13.46
C CYS A 165 14.65 0.86 12.89
N ARG A 166 14.85 0.10 11.81
CA ARG A 166 13.74 -0.64 11.17
C ARG A 166 13.03 -1.56 12.17
N SER A 167 13.77 -2.36 12.93
CA SER A 167 13.22 -3.31 13.90
C SER A 167 12.41 -2.59 14.98
N CYS A 168 13.01 -1.64 15.71
CA CYS A 168 12.30 -0.91 16.77
C CYS A 168 11.07 -0.15 16.25
N LYS A 169 11.08 0.32 14.99
CA LYS A 169 9.90 0.92 14.36
C LYS A 169 8.81 -0.12 14.11
N GLU A 170 9.16 -1.33 13.69
CA GLU A 170 8.20 -2.43 13.49
C GLU A 170 7.63 -2.90 14.82
N ASP A 171 8.45 -3.04 15.86
CA ASP A 171 8.01 -3.35 17.22
C ASP A 171 7.07 -2.27 17.78
N ALA A 172 7.46 -0.99 17.71
CA ALA A 172 6.62 0.11 18.18
C ALA A 172 5.31 0.27 17.40
N ALA A 173 5.31 -0.10 16.11
CA ALA A 173 4.08 -0.17 15.31
C ALA A 173 3.16 -1.31 15.80
N ALA A 174 3.74 -2.48 16.08
CA ALA A 174 2.99 -3.65 16.55
C ALA A 174 2.36 -3.42 17.93
N ASP A 175 3.05 -2.68 18.80
CA ASP A 175 2.55 -2.31 20.12
C ASP A 175 1.54 -1.14 20.09
N GLY A 176 1.30 -0.54 18.92
CA GLY A 176 0.39 0.60 18.78
C GLY A 176 0.92 1.90 19.38
N ILE A 177 2.23 1.99 19.63
CA ILE A 177 2.89 3.17 20.20
C ILE A 177 3.07 4.26 19.14
N ILE A 178 3.07 3.92 17.85
CA ILE A 178 3.27 4.88 16.77
C ILE A 178 1.96 5.57 16.39
N LYS A 179 1.94 6.90 16.51
CA LYS A 179 0.85 7.77 16.03
C LYS A 179 1.04 8.17 14.57
N ASP A 180 2.27 8.50 14.19
CA ASP A 180 2.61 8.97 12.84
C ASP A 180 4.06 8.61 12.50
N VAL A 181 4.35 8.42 11.20
CA VAL A 181 5.70 8.13 10.71
C VAL A 181 6.04 9.13 9.63
N GLU A 182 7.03 9.98 9.89
CA GLU A 182 7.51 10.93 8.88
C GLU A 182 8.15 10.16 7.72
N MET A 183 7.86 10.61 6.50
CA MET A 183 8.49 10.05 5.30
C MET A 183 10.00 10.28 5.35
N ARG A 184 10.76 9.26 4.96
CA ARG A 184 12.22 9.32 4.82
C ARG A 184 12.61 10.13 3.58
N ALA A 185 13.76 10.80 3.63
CA ALA A 185 14.26 11.60 2.52
C ALA A 185 14.47 10.77 1.26
N SER A 186 15.10 9.59 1.39
CA SER A 186 15.30 8.68 0.27
C SER A 186 13.97 8.32 -0.40
N ARG A 187 12.95 7.97 0.40
CA ARG A 187 11.60 7.68 -0.12
C ARG A 187 10.95 8.90 -0.77
N ALA A 188 11.13 10.09 -0.21
CA ALA A 188 10.61 11.32 -0.80
C ALA A 188 11.28 11.64 -2.15
N ARG A 189 12.57 11.34 -2.31
CA ARG A 189 13.29 11.43 -3.59
C ARG A 189 12.75 10.42 -4.60
N ASP A 190 12.53 9.17 -4.21
CA ASP A 190 11.88 8.16 -5.05
C ASP A 190 10.49 8.59 -5.54
N VAL A 191 9.67 9.16 -4.65
CA VAL A 191 8.31 9.64 -5.00
C VAL A 191 8.35 10.77 -6.02
N LEU A 192 9.33 11.67 -5.91
CA LEU A 192 9.50 12.79 -6.82
C LEU A 192 10.35 12.44 -8.06
N GLY A 193 11.03 11.29 -8.05
CA GLY A 193 11.94 10.87 -9.12
C GLY A 193 13.15 11.80 -9.26
N VAL A 194 13.65 12.33 -8.15
CA VAL A 194 14.80 13.27 -8.13
C VAL A 194 16.06 12.59 -7.61
N ASP A 195 17.21 13.08 -8.07
CA ASP A 195 18.52 12.58 -7.68
C ASP A 195 18.81 12.81 -6.18
N PRO A 196 19.60 11.95 -5.50
CA PRO A 196 20.10 12.20 -4.14
C PRO A 196 20.66 13.61 -3.92
N ASP A 197 21.37 14.14 -4.90
CA ASP A 197 22.05 15.44 -4.86
C ASP A 197 21.24 16.57 -5.51
N ALA A 198 19.96 16.34 -5.83
CA ALA A 198 19.09 17.32 -6.46
C ALA A 198 18.87 18.56 -5.56
N GLY A 199 19.10 19.73 -6.14
CA GLY A 199 18.88 21.01 -5.46
C GLY A 199 17.39 21.40 -5.35
N LEU A 200 17.10 22.40 -4.52
CA LEU A 200 15.74 22.94 -4.28
C LEU A 200 14.96 23.31 -5.55
N ALA A 201 15.65 23.80 -6.58
CA ALA A 201 15.03 24.16 -7.85
C ALA A 201 14.51 22.92 -8.59
N GLU A 202 15.30 21.85 -8.62
CA GLU A 202 14.97 20.59 -9.28
C GLU A 202 13.87 19.84 -8.53
N ILE A 203 13.94 19.83 -7.19
CA ILE A 203 12.87 19.31 -6.32
C ILE A 203 11.53 20.02 -6.60
N ARG A 204 11.54 21.34 -6.81
CA ARG A 204 10.32 22.11 -7.11
C ARG A 204 9.77 21.81 -8.49
N ASP A 205 10.63 21.68 -9.50
CA ASP A 205 10.19 21.34 -10.85
C ASP A 205 9.57 19.94 -10.89
N ALA A 206 10.25 18.95 -10.29
CA ALA A 206 9.76 17.59 -10.15
C ALA A 206 8.41 17.55 -9.40
N TYR A 207 8.26 18.32 -8.33
CA TYR A 207 6.98 18.47 -7.62
C TYR A 207 5.87 18.96 -8.55
N HIS A 208 6.10 20.02 -9.33
CA HIS A 208 5.09 20.52 -10.27
C HIS A 208 4.72 19.49 -11.35
N GLN A 209 5.70 18.76 -11.87
CA GLN A 209 5.43 17.68 -12.84
C GLN A 209 4.61 16.55 -12.21
N GLN A 210 4.97 16.14 -11.00
CA GLN A 210 4.34 15.02 -10.31
C GLN A 210 2.94 15.37 -9.80
N VAL A 211 2.72 16.61 -9.35
CA VAL A 211 1.38 17.14 -9.03
C VAL A 211 0.48 17.11 -10.25
N LYS A 212 0.97 17.58 -11.41
CA LYS A 212 0.20 17.52 -12.67
C LYS A 212 -0.16 16.08 -13.05
N ARG A 213 0.63 15.08 -12.65
CA ARG A 213 0.34 13.65 -12.88
C ARG A 213 -0.64 13.06 -11.86
N ALA A 214 -0.46 13.40 -10.59
CA ALA A 214 -1.24 12.86 -9.47
C ALA A 214 -2.58 13.58 -9.22
N HIS A 215 -2.84 14.70 -9.91
CA HIS A 215 -4.03 15.52 -9.70
C HIS A 215 -5.33 14.72 -9.92
N PRO A 216 -6.30 14.77 -8.99
CA PRO A 216 -7.54 13.96 -9.04
C PRO A 216 -8.46 14.26 -10.23
N ASP A 217 -8.27 15.41 -10.89
CA ASP A 217 -8.97 15.76 -12.14
C ASP A 217 -8.52 14.91 -13.35
N ARG A 218 -7.41 14.15 -13.22
CA ARG A 218 -6.95 13.22 -14.25
C ARG A 218 -7.43 11.81 -13.96
N LYS A 219 -7.69 11.04 -15.03
CA LYS A 219 -8.10 9.61 -14.95
C LYS A 219 -7.16 8.73 -14.10
N SER A 220 -5.88 9.07 -14.00
CA SER A 220 -4.87 8.33 -13.22
C SER A 220 -4.52 8.98 -11.87
N GLY A 221 -5.11 10.13 -11.55
CA GLY A 221 -4.79 10.88 -10.35
C GLY A 221 -5.76 10.57 -9.20
N SER A 222 -5.28 10.70 -7.97
CA SER A 222 -6.09 10.49 -6.77
C SER A 222 -5.67 11.45 -5.67
N ARG A 223 -6.58 11.73 -4.73
CA ARG A 223 -6.27 12.57 -3.56
C ARG A 223 -5.09 12.02 -2.76
N SER A 224 -5.02 10.70 -2.60
CA SER A 224 -3.92 10.02 -1.91
C SER A 224 -2.58 10.16 -2.64
N ALA A 225 -2.58 10.03 -3.97
CA ALA A 225 -1.37 10.24 -4.77
C ALA A 225 -0.89 11.69 -4.69
N PHE A 226 -1.81 12.67 -4.77
CA PHE A 226 -1.46 14.08 -4.60
C PHE A 226 -0.88 14.38 -3.21
N GLN A 227 -1.46 13.78 -2.17
CA GLN A 227 -0.99 13.96 -0.80
C GLN A 227 0.39 13.32 -0.58
N LEU A 228 0.65 12.15 -1.15
CA LEU A 228 1.97 11.49 -1.11
C LEU A 228 3.06 12.37 -1.75
N VAL A 229 2.76 12.97 -2.90
CA VAL A 229 3.69 13.87 -3.62
C VAL A 229 3.94 15.15 -2.84
N THR A 230 2.91 15.67 -2.17
CA THR A 230 3.02 16.87 -1.33
C THR A 230 3.86 16.60 -0.08
N ASP A 231 3.63 15.49 0.62
CA ASP A 231 4.44 15.10 1.78
C ASP A 231 5.92 14.91 1.41
N ALA A 232 6.17 14.30 0.24
CA ALA A 232 7.53 14.11 -0.29
C ALA A 232 8.24 15.46 -0.51
N TYR A 233 7.56 16.41 -1.15
CA TYR A 233 8.10 17.75 -1.36
C TYR A 233 8.39 18.48 -0.05
N GLU A 234 7.46 18.45 0.91
CA GLU A 234 7.66 19.10 2.21
C GLU A 234 8.81 18.48 3.01
N ARG A 235 8.99 17.16 2.90
CA ARG A 235 10.13 16.46 3.51
C ARG A 235 11.47 16.88 2.92
N LEU A 236 11.58 16.95 1.59
CA LEU A 236 12.82 17.37 0.93
C LEU A 236 13.10 18.88 1.13
N ARG A 237 12.06 19.71 1.15
CA ARG A 237 12.20 21.14 1.44
C ARG A 237 12.79 21.39 2.83
N ARG A 238 12.31 20.67 3.87
CA ARG A 238 12.86 20.77 5.23
C ARG A 238 14.32 20.35 5.31
N GLU A 239 14.70 19.31 4.57
CA GLU A 239 16.07 18.82 4.50
C GLU A 239 17.03 19.78 3.80
N ALA A 240 16.64 20.30 2.65
CA ALA A 240 17.43 21.30 1.92
C ALA A 240 17.54 22.64 2.66
N SER A 241 16.66 22.88 3.64
CA SER A 241 16.74 24.05 4.54
C SER A 241 17.61 23.80 5.78
N SER A 242 17.99 22.54 6.03
CA SER A 242 18.78 22.12 7.21
C SER A 242 20.24 21.77 6.87
N GLN A 243 20.62 21.86 5.59
CA GLN A 243 21.98 21.73 5.04
C GLN A 243 22.56 23.13 4.80
#